data_AF-A0A813IXA2-F1
#
_entry.id   AF-A0A813IXA2-F1
#
_cell.length_a   1.000
_cell.length_b   1.000
_cell.length_c   1.000
_cell.angle_alpha   90.00
_cell.angle_beta   90.00
_cell.angle_gamma   90.00
#
_symmetry.space_group_name_H-M   'P 1'
#
loop_
_entity.id
_entity.type
_entity.pdbx_description
1 polymer ?
#
loop_
_entity_poly.entity_id
_entity_poly.type
_entity_poly.pdbx_seq_one_letter_code
_entity_poly.pdbx_strand_id
1 'polypeptide(L)'
;DKKDPTIITNTQRIDGALFSLAPVAKILEEKLGRPVIFCKDCVGAQVEAACADPATGTVILLENLRFHVVEEGKGEDAAGNKIKADKEKELSAFAKVLDEPAKPVLAILGGAKVSDKIQLIMNMIDKVDKIIVGGGMAYTFLKIRDGMSIGTSLYDEEGAKIVPDILAKAAKLGVEIILPVDFTISNKFGQDGEIREGVTAKEGIPDGFMGLDCGPVSIAMNAKAVADSKTIIWNGPMGEFEMARFEAGTKKLMDAVVEATTKGVITVIGGGDTATACKNYNTEDKVTHCSTGGGASGGQGAAWRRGPQRQGPTLRRPALTLRSNFPLERLEGTFFSSFSF
;
A
#
# COMPACT_ATOMS: atom_id res chain seq x y z
N ASP A 1 -35.84 -2.85 -19.07
CA ASP A 1 -35.11 -1.57 -19.20
C ASP A 1 -34.75 -1.01 -17.84
N LYS A 2 -33.45 -0.91 -17.55
CA LYS A 2 -32.90 -0.04 -16.50
C LYS A 2 -31.87 0.87 -17.16
N LYS A 3 -31.99 2.18 -16.97
CA LYS A 3 -31.05 3.16 -17.50
C LYS A 3 -29.91 3.33 -16.50
N ASP A 4 -28.92 2.44 -16.50
CA ASP A 4 -27.75 2.60 -15.62
C ASP A 4 -26.81 3.70 -16.18
N PRO A 5 -26.60 4.83 -15.48
CA PRO A 5 -25.63 5.84 -15.88
C PRO A 5 -24.20 5.34 -15.68
N THR A 6 -23.27 5.80 -16.52
CA THR A 6 -21.84 5.60 -16.26
C THR A 6 -21.36 6.68 -15.29
N ILE A 7 -21.24 6.34 -14.01
CA ILE A 7 -20.71 7.24 -12.97
C ILE A 7 -19.18 7.13 -12.93
N ILE A 8 -18.50 8.27 -12.94
CA ILE A 8 -17.03 8.40 -12.89
C ILE A 8 -16.68 9.40 -11.77
N THR A 9 -15.56 9.18 -11.08
CA THR A 9 -14.95 10.11 -10.11
C THR A 9 -13.48 9.73 -9.88
N ASN A 10 -12.74 10.52 -9.10
CA ASN A 10 -11.30 10.34 -8.83
C ASN A 10 -11.04 10.24 -7.31
N THR A 11 -10.12 9.36 -6.92
CA THR A 11 -9.65 9.14 -5.53
C THR A 11 -8.21 9.58 -5.29
N GLN A 12 -7.48 10.00 -6.35
CA GLN A 12 -6.09 10.41 -6.25
C GLN A 12 -5.90 11.61 -5.31
N ARG A 13 -4.74 11.62 -4.65
CA ARG A 13 -4.35 12.66 -3.70
C ARG A 13 -3.80 13.87 -4.46
N ILE A 14 -4.52 14.99 -4.35
CA ILE A 14 -4.05 16.32 -4.78
C ILE A 14 -4.08 17.18 -3.52
N ASP A 15 -2.91 17.46 -2.93
CA ASP A 15 -2.81 18.20 -1.66
C ASP A 15 -3.18 19.69 -1.87
N GLY A 16 -4.35 20.10 -1.38
CA GLY A 16 -4.79 21.50 -1.34
C GLY A 16 -6.19 21.74 -1.92
N ALA A 17 -6.94 22.66 -1.31
CA ALA A 17 -8.34 22.96 -1.64
C ALA A 17 -8.52 23.83 -2.91
N LEU A 18 -7.84 23.46 -4.00
CA LEU A 18 -7.66 24.29 -5.20
C LEU A 18 -8.09 23.66 -6.53
N PHE A 19 -8.38 22.35 -6.58
CA PHE A 19 -8.63 21.63 -7.83
C PHE A 19 -9.93 20.80 -7.79
N SER A 20 -11.02 21.46 -8.18
CA SER A 20 -12.27 20.81 -8.62
C SER A 20 -12.04 19.98 -9.89
N LEU A 21 -12.81 18.92 -10.09
CA LEU A 21 -12.84 18.11 -11.31
C LEU A 21 -13.62 18.78 -12.47
N ALA A 22 -14.16 20.00 -12.29
CA ALA A 22 -14.84 20.76 -13.35
C ALA A 22 -14.03 20.95 -14.66
N PRO A 23 -12.68 21.10 -14.67
CA PRO A 23 -11.89 21.10 -15.90
C PRO A 23 -11.82 19.70 -16.55
N VAL A 24 -11.78 18.65 -15.73
CA VAL A 24 -11.75 17.24 -16.19
C VAL A 24 -13.06 16.87 -16.87
N ALA A 25 -14.21 17.41 -16.41
CA ALA A 25 -15.51 17.20 -17.03
C ALA A 25 -15.53 17.53 -18.54
N LYS A 26 -14.93 18.68 -18.91
CA LYS A 26 -14.87 19.14 -20.31
C LYS A 26 -13.99 18.24 -21.16
N ILE A 27 -12.80 17.89 -20.66
CA ILE A 27 -11.87 16.97 -21.35
C ILE A 27 -12.52 15.59 -21.51
N LEU A 28 -13.28 15.13 -20.52
CA LEU A 28 -14.00 13.86 -20.56
C LEU A 28 -15.14 13.88 -21.61
N GLU A 29 -15.87 14.99 -21.71
CA GLU A 29 -16.92 15.21 -22.72
C GLU A 29 -16.33 15.22 -24.14
N GLU A 30 -15.25 15.97 -24.36
CA GLU A 30 -14.48 16.01 -25.62
C GLU A 30 -13.94 14.63 -26.03
N LYS A 31 -13.37 13.87 -25.07
CA LYS A 31 -12.77 12.55 -25.34
C LYS A 31 -13.79 11.42 -25.53
N LEU A 32 -14.96 11.52 -24.90
CA LEU A 32 -16.02 10.52 -25.03
C LEU A 32 -16.99 10.81 -26.18
N GLY A 33 -17.03 12.05 -26.69
CA GLY A 33 -17.93 12.46 -27.77
C GLY A 33 -19.41 12.45 -27.39
N ARG A 34 -19.72 12.56 -26.09
CA ARG A 34 -21.07 12.49 -25.52
C ARG A 34 -21.18 13.30 -24.22
N PRO A 35 -22.37 13.82 -23.86
CA PRO A 35 -22.51 14.73 -22.73
C PRO A 35 -22.05 14.16 -21.39
N VAL A 36 -21.31 14.99 -20.64
CA VAL A 36 -20.88 14.70 -19.26
C VAL A 36 -21.61 15.65 -18.30
N ILE A 37 -22.46 15.11 -17.43
CA ILE A 37 -23.04 15.88 -16.33
C ILE A 37 -21.99 15.97 -15.23
N PHE A 38 -21.55 17.19 -14.91
CA PHE A 38 -20.68 17.42 -13.76
C PHE A 38 -21.48 17.82 -12.50
N CYS A 39 -21.44 16.97 -11.49
CA CYS A 39 -21.95 17.29 -10.16
C CYS A 39 -20.85 17.97 -9.34
N LYS A 40 -21.14 19.11 -8.71
CA LYS A 40 -20.20 19.87 -7.85
C LYS A 40 -20.01 19.30 -6.44
N ASP A 41 -20.53 18.10 -6.22
CA ASP A 41 -20.59 17.34 -4.98
C ASP A 41 -20.60 15.85 -5.38
N CYS A 42 -20.31 14.93 -4.45
CA CYS A 42 -20.44 13.49 -4.67
C CYS A 42 -21.66 12.85 -3.99
N VAL A 43 -22.40 13.59 -3.17
CA VAL A 43 -23.63 13.13 -2.48
C VAL A 43 -24.75 14.19 -2.49
N GLY A 44 -25.92 13.81 -1.96
CA GLY A 44 -27.04 14.71 -1.73
C GLY A 44 -27.92 14.98 -2.95
N ALA A 45 -28.97 15.79 -2.73
CA ALA A 45 -30.12 15.91 -3.63
C ALA A 45 -29.79 16.30 -5.09
N GLN A 46 -28.69 17.02 -5.35
CA GLN A 46 -28.27 17.35 -6.72
C GLN A 46 -27.66 16.14 -7.46
N VAL A 47 -26.91 15.30 -6.74
CA VAL A 47 -26.35 14.04 -7.27
C VAL A 47 -27.45 13.00 -7.45
N GLU A 48 -28.35 12.89 -6.46
CA GLU A 48 -29.53 12.03 -6.53
C GLU A 48 -30.42 12.39 -7.72
N ALA A 49 -30.71 13.69 -7.93
CA ALA A 49 -31.49 14.14 -9.09
C ALA A 49 -30.79 13.88 -10.42
N ALA A 50 -29.46 14.05 -10.51
CA ALA A 50 -28.69 13.73 -11.71
C ALA A 50 -28.70 12.22 -12.04
N CYS A 51 -28.74 11.37 -11.03
CA CYS A 51 -28.77 9.91 -11.18
C CYS A 51 -30.19 9.32 -11.32
N ALA A 52 -31.25 10.09 -11.10
CA ALA A 52 -32.62 9.56 -10.98
C ALA A 52 -33.24 9.06 -12.30
N ASP A 53 -33.13 9.84 -13.39
CA ASP A 53 -33.52 9.39 -14.75
C ASP A 53 -32.67 10.05 -15.86
N PRO A 54 -31.34 9.84 -15.87
CA PRO A 54 -30.46 10.37 -16.92
C PRO A 54 -30.77 9.75 -18.29
N ALA A 55 -30.39 10.45 -19.35
CA ALA A 55 -30.56 9.96 -20.72
C ALA A 55 -29.65 8.74 -20.98
N THR A 56 -30.12 7.83 -21.85
CA THR A 56 -29.38 6.60 -22.16
C THR A 56 -27.99 6.91 -22.72
N GLY A 57 -26.94 6.47 -22.03
CA GLY A 57 -25.54 6.71 -22.40
C GLY A 57 -24.91 7.96 -21.78
N THR A 58 -25.64 8.77 -21.02
CA THR A 58 -25.09 9.88 -20.22
C THR A 58 -24.00 9.39 -19.26
N VAL A 59 -22.94 10.19 -19.15
CA VAL A 59 -21.87 10.02 -18.18
C VAL A 59 -22.05 11.07 -17.08
N ILE A 60 -21.89 10.66 -15.84
CA ILE A 60 -21.96 11.57 -14.68
C ILE A 60 -20.58 11.57 -14.03
N LEU A 61 -19.91 12.73 -14.06
CA LEU A 61 -18.68 12.96 -13.32
C LEU A 61 -19.04 13.63 -12.00
N LEU A 62 -18.79 12.94 -10.88
CA LEU A 62 -18.93 13.52 -9.56
C LEU A 62 -17.66 14.33 -9.21
N GLU A 63 -17.81 15.31 -8.33
CA GLU A 63 -16.68 16.05 -7.77
C GLU A 63 -15.72 15.13 -6.99
N ASN A 64 -14.51 15.61 -6.74
CA ASN A 64 -13.46 14.90 -6.01
C ASN A 64 -13.97 14.32 -4.69
N LEU A 65 -13.93 12.97 -4.58
CA LEU A 65 -14.35 12.23 -3.40
C LEU A 65 -13.69 12.72 -2.09
N ARG A 66 -12.46 13.24 -2.15
CA ARG A 66 -11.73 13.78 -0.99
C ARG A 66 -12.30 15.09 -0.43
N PHE A 67 -13.23 15.76 -1.11
CA PHE A 67 -14.00 16.84 -0.49
C PHE A 67 -14.94 16.30 0.60
N HIS A 68 -15.16 14.99 0.66
CA HIS A 68 -15.92 14.32 1.70
C HIS A 68 -14.99 13.54 2.64
N VAL A 69 -15.09 13.89 3.92
CA VAL A 69 -14.34 13.35 5.09
C VAL A 69 -14.23 11.81 5.14
N VAL A 70 -15.15 11.09 4.50
CA VAL A 70 -15.18 9.62 4.43
C VAL A 70 -13.97 9.04 3.68
N GLU A 71 -13.46 9.73 2.66
CA GLU A 71 -12.50 9.20 1.68
C GLU A 71 -11.03 9.58 1.98
N GLU A 72 -10.81 10.64 2.77
CA GLU A 72 -9.50 11.03 3.30
C GLU A 72 -8.96 10.05 4.39
N GLY A 73 -9.77 9.07 4.80
CA GLY A 73 -9.43 8.10 5.85
C GLY A 73 -9.53 8.65 7.29
N LYS A 74 -9.54 9.98 7.44
CA LYS A 74 -9.82 10.75 8.67
C LYS A 74 -10.49 12.08 8.34
N GLY A 75 -11.39 12.53 9.20
CA GLY A 75 -11.85 13.91 9.23
C GLY A 75 -12.92 14.12 10.30
N GLU A 76 -13.39 15.35 10.46
CA GLU A 76 -14.31 15.74 11.54
C GLU A 76 -15.76 15.75 11.06
N ASP A 77 -16.68 15.29 11.92
CA ASP A 77 -18.11 15.42 11.68
C ASP A 77 -18.60 16.86 11.94
N ALA A 78 -19.88 17.13 11.66
CA ALA A 78 -20.50 18.45 11.87
C ALA A 78 -20.57 18.89 13.36
N ALA A 79 -20.09 18.07 14.30
CA ALA A 79 -19.95 18.38 15.72
C ALA A 79 -18.47 18.34 16.19
N GLY A 80 -17.50 18.19 15.28
CA GLY A 80 -16.06 18.24 15.57
C GLY A 80 -15.40 16.91 15.96
N ASN A 81 -16.10 15.77 15.89
CA ASN A 81 -15.53 14.46 16.30
C ASN A 81 -14.79 13.80 15.13
N LYS A 82 -13.54 13.34 15.30
CA LYS A 82 -12.80 12.72 14.18
C LYS A 82 -13.24 11.28 13.91
N ILE A 83 -13.82 11.03 12.75
CA ILE A 83 -14.15 9.68 12.28
C ILE A 83 -12.93 9.11 11.53
N LYS A 84 -12.75 7.78 11.57
CA LYS A 84 -11.66 7.04 10.92
C LYS A 84 -12.26 5.98 10.03
N ALA A 85 -11.77 5.86 8.79
CA ALA A 85 -12.34 4.93 7.80
C ALA A 85 -12.09 3.45 8.13
N ASP A 86 -12.94 2.60 7.55
CA ASP A 86 -13.02 1.16 7.82
C ASP A 86 -11.81 0.37 7.27
N LYS A 87 -10.79 0.20 8.12
CA LYS A 87 -9.78 -0.87 7.95
C LYS A 87 -10.40 -2.27 7.81
N GLU A 88 -11.67 -2.43 8.24
CA GLU A 88 -12.42 -3.69 8.17
C GLU A 88 -12.47 -4.30 6.76
N LYS A 89 -12.52 -3.49 5.68
CA LYS A 89 -12.63 -4.05 4.32
C LYS A 89 -11.38 -4.79 3.87
N GLU A 90 -10.20 -4.17 3.92
CA GLU A 90 -8.94 -4.88 3.62
C GLU A 90 -8.70 -6.03 4.59
N LEU A 91 -8.90 -5.79 5.90
CA LEU A 91 -8.76 -6.84 6.91
C LEU A 91 -9.71 -8.03 6.66
N SER A 92 -10.91 -7.83 6.09
CA SER A 92 -11.82 -8.93 5.75
C SER A 92 -11.37 -9.79 4.56
N ALA A 93 -10.58 -9.23 3.64
CA ALA A 93 -9.98 -9.99 2.55
C ALA A 93 -8.82 -10.85 3.06
N PHE A 94 -7.92 -10.26 3.86
CA PHE A 94 -6.84 -11.00 4.52
C PHE A 94 -7.37 -12.02 5.54
N ALA A 95 -8.43 -11.69 6.30
CA ALA A 95 -9.01 -12.60 7.29
C ALA A 95 -9.54 -13.90 6.67
N LYS A 96 -10.29 -13.81 5.56
CA LYS A 96 -10.82 -14.99 4.85
C LYS A 96 -9.73 -15.95 4.38
N VAL A 97 -8.61 -15.41 3.92
CA VAL A 97 -7.42 -16.20 3.52
C VAL A 97 -6.75 -16.83 4.75
N LEU A 98 -6.84 -16.17 5.90
CA LEU A 98 -6.28 -16.56 7.18
C LEU A 98 -7.24 -17.38 8.06
N ASP A 99 -8.46 -17.74 7.63
CA ASP A 99 -9.37 -18.52 8.47
C ASP A 99 -9.03 -20.01 8.45
N GLU A 100 -8.78 -20.60 7.27
CA GLU A 100 -8.19 -21.95 7.12
C GLU A 100 -7.05 -21.98 6.07
N PRO A 101 -5.91 -21.29 6.33
CA PRO A 101 -4.81 -21.18 5.38
C PRO A 101 -4.01 -22.49 5.25
N ALA A 102 -3.56 -22.82 4.04
CA ALA A 102 -2.62 -23.91 3.81
C ALA A 102 -1.25 -23.56 4.43
N LYS A 103 -0.75 -24.42 5.33
CA LYS A 103 0.54 -24.23 6.03
C LYS A 103 1.74 -24.77 5.24
N PRO A 104 2.94 -24.17 5.35
CA PRO A 104 3.27 -22.99 6.17
C PRO A 104 2.70 -21.68 5.61
N VAL A 105 2.34 -20.78 6.51
CA VAL A 105 1.84 -19.43 6.20
C VAL A 105 2.93 -18.40 6.44
N LEU A 106 3.26 -17.63 5.41
CA LEU A 106 4.24 -16.55 5.45
C LEU A 106 3.56 -15.19 5.34
N ALA A 107 3.82 -14.30 6.31
CA ALA A 107 3.63 -12.88 6.14
C ALA A 107 4.90 -12.22 5.60
N ILE A 108 4.76 -11.29 4.67
CA ILE A 108 5.84 -10.45 4.15
C ILE A 108 5.44 -9.00 4.44
N LEU A 109 6.22 -8.31 5.28
CA LEU A 109 5.91 -6.97 5.75
C LEU A 109 7.06 -6.01 5.39
N GLY A 110 6.72 -4.81 4.94
CA GLY A 110 7.72 -3.83 4.53
C GLY A 110 7.18 -2.40 4.44
N GLY A 111 7.90 -1.56 3.70
CA GLY A 111 7.69 -0.11 3.71
C GLY A 111 8.37 0.59 4.88
N ALA A 112 8.00 1.85 5.14
CA ALA A 112 8.83 2.79 5.89
C ALA A 112 8.79 2.69 7.43
N LYS A 113 7.69 2.22 8.04
CA LYS A 113 7.41 2.38 9.48
C LYS A 113 6.77 1.15 10.12
N VAL A 114 7.15 0.85 11.36
CA VAL A 114 6.55 -0.23 12.16
C VAL A 114 5.17 0.19 12.70
N SER A 115 5.04 1.45 13.14
CA SER A 115 3.85 2.04 13.77
C SER A 115 2.58 1.90 12.93
N ASP A 116 2.67 2.10 11.61
CA ASP A 116 1.54 1.94 10.69
C ASP A 116 1.11 0.46 10.51
N LYS A 117 2.05 -0.49 10.72
CA LYS A 117 1.85 -1.94 10.55
C LYS A 117 1.49 -2.68 11.86
N ILE A 118 1.58 -2.06 13.04
CA ILE A 118 1.35 -2.74 14.35
C ILE A 118 0.06 -3.54 14.36
N GLN A 119 -1.06 -2.95 13.92
CA GLN A 119 -2.36 -3.64 13.91
C GLN A 119 -2.40 -4.85 12.95
N LEU A 120 -1.66 -4.79 11.84
CA LEU A 120 -1.57 -5.90 10.89
C LEU A 120 -0.74 -7.05 11.50
N ILE A 121 0.42 -6.73 12.08
CA ILE A 121 1.27 -7.68 12.80
C ILE A 121 0.48 -8.37 13.91
N MET A 122 -0.15 -7.60 14.80
CA MET A 122 -0.83 -8.14 15.98
C MET A 122 -2.08 -8.98 15.64
N ASN A 123 -2.72 -8.74 14.49
CA ASN A 123 -3.85 -9.54 13.98
C ASN A 123 -3.40 -10.82 13.25
N MET A 124 -2.19 -10.85 12.70
CA MET A 124 -1.69 -11.97 11.88
C MET A 124 -0.76 -12.91 12.65
N ILE A 125 -0.03 -12.43 13.65
CA ILE A 125 1.02 -13.17 14.37
C ILE A 125 0.51 -14.46 15.06
N ASP A 126 -0.77 -14.55 15.42
CA ASP A 126 -1.38 -15.78 15.97
C ASP A 126 -1.81 -16.80 14.89
N LYS A 127 -1.70 -16.44 13.61
CA LYS A 127 -2.19 -17.20 12.45
C LYS A 127 -1.10 -17.57 11.43
N VAL A 128 0.12 -17.04 11.54
CA VAL A 128 1.22 -17.26 10.59
C VAL A 128 2.32 -18.12 11.19
N ASP A 129 3.07 -18.84 10.36
CA ASP A 129 4.23 -19.65 10.78
C ASP A 129 5.55 -18.89 10.62
N LYS A 130 5.62 -17.95 9.67
CA LYS A 130 6.79 -17.12 9.35
C LYS A 130 6.41 -15.67 9.09
N ILE A 131 7.30 -14.72 9.41
CA ILE A 131 7.20 -13.30 9.06
C ILE A 131 8.55 -12.80 8.52
N ILE A 132 8.59 -12.37 7.26
CA ILE A 132 9.66 -11.51 6.73
C ILE A 132 9.33 -10.06 7.12
N VAL A 133 10.32 -9.32 7.64
CA VAL A 133 10.25 -7.87 7.82
C VAL A 133 11.39 -7.20 7.05
N GLY A 134 11.07 -6.57 5.93
CA GLY A 134 11.98 -5.77 5.09
C GLY A 134 11.66 -4.27 5.12
N GLY A 135 12.15 -3.54 4.12
CA GLY A 135 11.92 -2.10 3.98
C GLY A 135 12.56 -1.25 5.10
N GLY A 136 12.23 0.05 5.10
CA GLY A 136 12.69 0.98 6.13
C GLY A 136 12.30 0.59 7.56
N MET A 137 11.22 -0.17 7.74
CA MET A 137 10.81 -0.66 9.06
C MET A 137 11.77 -1.71 9.65
N ALA A 138 12.53 -2.45 8.83
CA ALA A 138 13.48 -3.47 9.29
C ALA A 138 14.61 -2.89 10.15
N TYR A 139 15.10 -1.69 9.83
CA TYR A 139 16.15 -1.00 10.61
C TYR A 139 15.72 -0.71 12.05
N THR A 140 14.43 -0.49 12.28
CA THR A 140 13.88 -0.32 13.64
C THR A 140 13.86 -1.65 14.41
N PHE A 141 13.60 -2.78 13.74
CA PHE A 141 13.72 -4.11 14.36
C PHE A 141 15.17 -4.46 14.67
N LEU A 142 16.09 -4.31 13.71
CA LEU A 142 17.51 -4.64 13.86
C LEU A 142 18.20 -3.83 14.95
N LYS A 143 17.92 -2.52 15.04
CA LYS A 143 18.48 -1.64 16.08
C LYS A 143 18.00 -2.02 17.50
N ILE A 144 16.76 -2.51 17.63
CA ILE A 144 16.18 -2.90 18.94
C ILE A 144 16.53 -4.33 19.34
N ARG A 145 16.59 -5.27 18.38
CA ARG A 145 16.92 -6.68 18.64
C ARG A 145 18.42 -6.92 18.79
N ASP A 146 19.22 -6.36 17.88
CA ASP A 146 20.63 -6.72 17.68
C ASP A 146 21.60 -5.58 18.04
N GLY A 147 21.08 -4.40 18.41
CA GLY A 147 21.90 -3.21 18.69
C GLY A 147 22.60 -2.60 17.46
N MET A 148 22.19 -3.01 16.26
CA MET A 148 22.84 -2.68 14.99
C MET A 148 22.94 -1.16 14.75
N SER A 149 24.10 -0.68 14.27
CA SER A 149 24.23 0.67 13.70
C SER A 149 23.43 0.78 12.41
N ILE A 150 22.59 1.80 12.29
CA ILE A 150 21.73 2.04 11.12
C ILE A 150 22.10 3.31 10.34
N GLY A 151 23.18 4.01 10.73
CA GLY A 151 23.56 5.29 10.14
C GLY A 151 22.40 6.28 10.13
N THR A 152 22.07 6.82 8.95
CA THR A 152 20.96 7.75 8.70
C THR A 152 19.67 7.07 8.20
N SER A 153 19.57 5.74 8.27
CA SER A 153 18.39 4.97 7.86
C SER A 153 17.13 5.28 8.70
N LEU A 154 15.95 4.91 8.18
CA LEU A 154 14.69 5.15 8.86
C LEU A 154 14.63 4.48 10.25
N TYR A 155 14.19 5.25 11.23
CA TYR A 155 13.98 4.81 12.60
C TYR A 155 12.64 5.35 13.12
N ASP A 156 11.77 4.45 13.52
CA ASP A 156 10.42 4.74 14.02
C ASP A 156 10.41 4.67 15.55
N GLU A 157 10.54 5.82 16.20
CA GLU A 157 10.62 5.93 17.67
C GLU A 157 9.35 5.48 18.40
N GLU A 158 8.17 5.54 17.76
CA GLU A 158 6.92 5.01 18.33
C GLU A 158 6.80 3.50 18.08
N GLY A 159 7.15 3.05 16.87
CA GLY A 159 7.20 1.64 16.50
C GLY A 159 8.25 0.83 17.28
N ALA A 160 9.39 1.42 17.61
CA ALA A 160 10.46 0.80 18.40
C ALA A 160 9.97 0.29 19.78
N LYS A 161 8.97 0.95 20.37
CA LYS A 161 8.43 0.63 21.70
C LYS A 161 7.71 -0.72 21.73
N ILE A 162 7.14 -1.17 20.61
CA ILE A 162 6.38 -2.42 20.50
C ILE A 162 7.18 -3.58 19.88
N VAL A 163 8.37 -3.31 19.31
CA VAL A 163 9.24 -4.34 18.76
C VAL A 163 9.57 -5.47 19.76
N PRO A 164 9.89 -5.19 21.05
CA PRO A 164 10.14 -6.24 22.03
C PRO A 164 8.93 -7.16 22.24
N ASP A 165 7.73 -6.59 22.33
CA ASP A 165 6.48 -7.34 22.53
C ASP A 165 6.14 -8.20 21.30
N ILE A 166 6.37 -7.68 20.09
CA ILE A 166 6.19 -8.43 18.84
C ILE A 166 7.15 -9.62 18.79
N LEU A 167 8.43 -9.42 19.11
CA LEU A 167 9.45 -10.47 19.12
C LEU A 167 9.17 -11.52 20.21
N ALA A 168 8.78 -11.09 21.40
CA ALA A 168 8.40 -11.99 22.50
C ALA A 168 7.14 -12.80 22.18
N LYS A 169 6.14 -12.18 21.55
CA LYS A 169 4.92 -12.87 21.09
C LYS A 169 5.24 -13.88 19.99
N ALA A 170 6.07 -13.52 19.01
CA ALA A 170 6.53 -14.42 17.96
C ALA A 170 7.24 -15.66 18.53
N ALA A 171 8.23 -15.44 19.41
CA ALA A 171 8.97 -16.51 20.06
C ALA A 171 8.07 -17.44 20.90
N LYS A 172 7.09 -16.87 21.64
CA LYS A 172 6.11 -17.65 22.41
C LYS A 172 5.22 -18.54 21.53
N LEU A 173 4.94 -18.12 20.30
CA LEU A 173 4.08 -18.82 19.35
C LEU A 173 4.86 -19.75 18.38
N GLY A 174 6.19 -19.72 18.40
CA GLY A 174 7.04 -20.47 17.47
C GLY A 174 7.17 -19.85 16.08
N VAL A 175 6.83 -18.57 15.92
CA VAL A 175 6.82 -17.85 14.63
C VAL A 175 8.23 -17.42 14.23
N GLU A 176 8.68 -17.81 13.04
CA GLU A 176 10.00 -17.45 12.52
C GLU A 176 10.03 -15.97 12.08
N ILE A 177 10.80 -15.12 12.75
CA ILE A 177 11.00 -13.71 12.34
C ILE A 177 12.29 -13.57 11.51
N ILE A 178 12.11 -13.39 10.21
CA ILE A 178 13.18 -13.23 9.23
C ILE A 178 13.43 -11.73 9.03
N LEU A 179 14.61 -11.26 9.45
CA LEU A 179 15.11 -9.91 9.16
C LEU A 179 16.23 -10.00 8.11
N PRO A 180 16.42 -8.96 7.28
CA PRO A 180 17.58 -8.86 6.39
C PRO A 180 18.90 -8.88 7.18
N VAL A 181 19.90 -9.53 6.59
CA VAL A 181 21.26 -9.74 7.14
C VAL A 181 22.32 -8.94 6.40
N ASP A 182 21.96 -8.33 5.27
CA ASP A 182 22.79 -7.48 4.43
C ASP A 182 21.92 -6.45 3.67
N PHE A 183 22.55 -5.38 3.19
CA PHE A 183 21.86 -4.18 2.70
C PHE A 183 22.52 -3.58 1.46
N THR A 184 21.69 -2.92 0.64
CA THR A 184 22.13 -1.91 -0.32
C THR A 184 21.96 -0.55 0.32
N ILE A 185 23.08 0.14 0.53
CA ILE A 185 23.15 1.43 1.23
C ILE A 185 23.61 2.54 0.30
N SER A 186 23.22 3.78 0.61
CA SER A 186 23.64 4.99 -0.12
C SER A 186 24.03 6.11 0.86
N ASN A 187 25.00 6.95 0.50
CA ASN A 187 25.29 8.19 1.26
C ASN A 187 24.26 9.31 1.02
N LYS A 188 23.29 9.11 0.11
CA LYS A 188 22.27 10.08 -0.28
C LYS A 188 20.96 9.38 -0.65
N PHE A 189 19.83 9.95 -0.25
CA PHE A 189 18.53 9.53 -0.78
C PHE A 189 18.40 9.96 -2.24
N GLY A 190 18.49 8.99 -3.16
CA GLY A 190 18.54 9.20 -4.61
C GLY A 190 19.50 8.24 -5.30
N GLN A 191 19.37 8.11 -6.63
CA GLN A 191 20.16 7.17 -7.43
C GLN A 191 21.58 7.68 -7.77
N ASP A 192 21.90 8.93 -7.41
CA ASP A 192 23.17 9.61 -7.69
C ASP A 192 24.14 9.65 -6.49
N GLY A 193 23.81 8.96 -5.40
CA GLY A 193 24.72 8.78 -4.26
C GLY A 193 25.84 7.77 -4.51
N GLU A 194 26.82 7.73 -3.59
CA GLU A 194 27.73 6.60 -3.44
C GLU A 194 26.94 5.42 -2.87
N ILE A 195 26.81 4.35 -3.66
CA ILE A 195 26.05 3.15 -3.29
C ILE A 195 27.01 2.00 -3.01
N ARG A 196 26.72 1.23 -1.96
CA ARG A 196 27.44 0.00 -1.58
C ARG A 196 26.44 -1.12 -1.37
N GLU A 197 26.72 -2.29 -1.93
CA GLU A 197 25.86 -3.48 -1.87
C GLU A 197 26.48 -4.54 -0.94
N GLY A 198 25.63 -5.37 -0.31
CA GLY A 198 26.08 -6.49 0.53
C GLY A 198 26.70 -6.10 1.87
N VAL A 199 26.54 -4.85 2.33
CA VAL A 199 27.00 -4.42 3.66
C VAL A 199 26.21 -5.15 4.73
N THR A 200 26.86 -5.86 5.64
CA THR A 200 26.17 -6.81 6.53
C THR A 200 25.59 -6.17 7.79
N ALA A 201 24.57 -6.79 8.37
CA ALA A 201 24.01 -6.41 9.68
C ALA A 201 25.03 -6.50 10.83
N LYS A 202 26.10 -7.29 10.65
CA LYS A 202 27.20 -7.42 11.63
C LYS A 202 28.19 -6.26 11.55
N GLU A 203 28.44 -5.72 10.36
CA GLU A 203 29.23 -4.49 10.18
C GLU A 203 28.41 -3.25 10.58
N GLY A 204 27.10 -3.30 10.34
CA GLY A 204 26.21 -2.16 10.51
C GLY A 204 26.31 -1.18 9.34
N ILE A 205 25.35 -0.25 9.29
CA ILE A 205 25.36 0.85 8.32
C ILE A 205 26.23 1.98 8.90
N PRO A 206 27.24 2.48 8.16
CA PRO A 206 28.10 3.58 8.61
C PRO A 206 27.35 4.91 8.76
N ASP A 207 27.90 5.81 9.57
CA ASP A 207 27.41 7.19 9.66
C ASP A 207 27.44 7.88 8.29
N GLY A 208 26.43 8.71 8.04
CA GLY A 208 26.18 9.34 6.74
C GLY A 208 25.49 8.44 5.70
N PHE A 209 25.53 7.11 5.86
CA PHE A 209 24.83 6.18 4.95
C PHE A 209 23.46 5.76 5.48
N MET A 210 22.54 5.51 4.55
CA MET A 210 21.21 4.94 4.80
C MET A 210 20.99 3.69 3.95
N GLY A 211 20.35 2.67 4.51
CA GLY A 211 19.92 1.49 3.77
C GLY A 211 18.61 1.74 3.02
N LEU A 212 18.59 1.40 1.73
CA LEU A 212 17.48 1.70 0.81
C LEU A 212 16.88 0.44 0.15
N ASP A 213 17.59 -0.69 0.17
CA ASP A 213 17.08 -2.02 -0.24
C ASP A 213 17.80 -3.13 0.54
N CYS A 214 17.28 -4.36 0.53
CA CYS A 214 17.95 -5.51 1.12
C CYS A 214 19.01 -6.10 0.18
N GLY A 215 20.08 -6.65 0.77
CA GLY A 215 21.22 -7.18 0.03
C GLY A 215 21.00 -8.59 -0.55
N PRO A 216 21.93 -9.07 -1.39
CA PRO A 216 21.81 -10.35 -2.10
C PRO A 216 21.61 -11.57 -1.20
N VAL A 217 22.18 -11.59 0.02
CA VAL A 217 21.98 -12.71 0.96
C VAL A 217 20.55 -12.70 1.52
N SER A 218 20.05 -11.53 1.88
CA SER A 218 18.68 -11.31 2.34
C SER A 218 17.65 -11.65 1.25
N ILE A 219 17.95 -11.30 0.00
CA ILE A 219 17.13 -11.69 -1.16
C ILE A 219 17.02 -13.21 -1.28
N ALA A 220 18.15 -13.92 -1.18
CA ALA A 220 18.16 -15.39 -1.22
C ALA A 220 17.41 -16.03 -0.03
N MET A 221 17.53 -15.46 1.17
CA MET A 221 16.77 -15.90 2.36
C MET A 221 15.26 -15.69 2.19
N ASN A 222 14.84 -14.54 1.68
CA ASN A 222 13.44 -14.22 1.45
C ASN A 222 12.83 -15.13 0.37
N ALA A 223 13.55 -15.36 -0.74
CA ALA A 223 13.14 -16.28 -1.81
C ALA A 223 12.99 -17.73 -1.31
N LYS A 224 13.90 -18.19 -0.43
CA LYS A 224 13.77 -19.51 0.22
C LYS A 224 12.51 -19.58 1.09
N ALA A 225 12.27 -18.60 1.95
CA ALA A 225 11.10 -18.59 2.83
C ALA A 225 9.77 -18.57 2.04
N VAL A 226 9.74 -17.91 0.89
CA VAL A 226 8.64 -17.97 -0.09
C VAL A 226 8.47 -19.38 -0.65
N ALA A 227 9.55 -20.04 -1.09
CA ALA A 227 9.51 -21.40 -1.63
C ALA A 227 9.08 -22.47 -0.59
N ASP A 228 9.42 -22.26 0.68
CA ASP A 228 9.04 -23.13 1.81
C ASP A 228 7.55 -23.00 2.21
N SER A 229 6.79 -22.07 1.62
CA SER A 229 5.43 -21.68 2.06
C SER A 229 4.29 -22.23 1.17
N LYS A 230 3.07 -22.25 1.71
CA LYS A 230 1.82 -22.67 1.02
C LYS A 230 0.71 -21.61 1.01
N THR A 231 0.76 -20.65 1.93
CA THR A 231 0.00 -19.40 1.87
C THR A 231 0.95 -18.23 2.09
N ILE A 232 0.91 -17.19 1.26
CA ILE A 232 1.77 -16.01 1.35
C ILE A 232 0.90 -14.75 1.33
N ILE A 233 1.13 -13.85 2.28
CA ILE A 233 0.46 -12.56 2.40
C ILE A 233 1.50 -11.46 2.42
N TRP A 234 1.47 -10.52 1.47
CA TRP A 234 2.48 -9.46 1.34
C TRP A 234 1.87 -8.06 1.44
N ASN A 235 2.41 -7.25 2.36
CA ASN A 235 2.03 -5.86 2.60
C ASN A 235 3.26 -4.97 2.89
N GLY A 236 3.79 -4.34 1.84
CA GLY A 236 4.87 -3.33 1.88
C GLY A 236 6.16 -3.79 1.17
N PRO A 237 6.80 -2.93 0.34
CA PRO A 237 8.00 -3.28 -0.43
C PRO A 237 9.24 -3.50 0.46
N MET A 238 10.25 -4.17 -0.09
CA MET A 238 11.50 -4.53 0.63
C MET A 238 12.57 -3.43 0.59
N GLY A 239 12.46 -2.54 -0.39
CA GLY A 239 13.32 -1.38 -0.62
C GLY A 239 12.56 -0.29 -1.41
N GLU A 240 13.24 0.81 -1.72
CA GLU A 240 12.70 1.96 -2.47
C GLU A 240 12.56 1.63 -3.97
N PHE A 241 11.56 0.81 -4.28
CA PHE A 241 11.36 0.18 -5.59
C PHE A 241 11.04 1.16 -6.74
N GLU A 242 10.65 2.40 -6.41
CA GLU A 242 10.55 3.52 -7.34
C GLU A 242 11.91 3.95 -7.92
N MET A 243 13.02 3.49 -7.36
CA MET A 243 14.38 3.76 -7.81
C MET A 243 15.06 2.48 -8.33
N ALA A 244 15.48 2.47 -9.60
CA ALA A 244 16.06 1.29 -10.25
C ALA A 244 17.35 0.75 -9.58
N ARG A 245 18.06 1.56 -8.78
CA ARG A 245 19.22 1.12 -7.98
C ARG A 245 18.86 0.52 -6.61
N PHE A 246 17.59 0.54 -6.21
CA PHE A 246 17.06 0.07 -4.92
C PHE A 246 15.78 -0.78 -5.06
N GLU A 247 15.50 -1.29 -6.27
CA GLU A 247 14.32 -2.13 -6.56
C GLU A 247 14.57 -3.64 -6.42
N ALA A 248 15.83 -4.06 -6.30
CA ALA A 248 16.24 -5.45 -6.49
C ALA A 248 15.57 -6.41 -5.50
N GLY A 249 15.47 -6.04 -4.22
CA GLY A 249 14.83 -6.82 -3.17
C GLY A 249 13.32 -6.96 -3.38
N THR A 250 12.63 -5.86 -3.70
CA THR A 250 11.19 -5.88 -4.00
C THR A 250 10.90 -6.70 -5.26
N LYS A 251 11.69 -6.52 -6.32
CA LYS A 251 11.52 -7.19 -7.62
C LYS A 251 11.81 -8.69 -7.54
N LYS A 252 12.93 -9.08 -6.90
CA LYS A 252 13.28 -10.50 -6.72
C LYS A 252 12.32 -11.24 -5.78
N LEU A 253 11.71 -10.54 -4.83
CA LEU A 253 10.65 -11.11 -4.02
C LEU A 253 9.34 -11.29 -4.82
N MET A 254 9.03 -10.35 -5.73
CA MET A 254 7.93 -10.53 -6.69
C MET A 254 8.15 -11.72 -7.62
N ASP A 255 9.34 -11.87 -8.20
CA ASP A 255 9.71 -13.02 -9.02
C ASP A 255 9.43 -14.34 -8.28
N ALA A 256 9.89 -14.45 -7.03
CA ALA A 256 9.71 -15.64 -6.20
C ALA A 256 8.24 -15.90 -5.80
N VAL A 257 7.47 -14.85 -5.48
CA VAL A 257 6.04 -14.97 -5.14
C VAL A 257 5.21 -15.39 -6.35
N VAL A 258 5.52 -14.88 -7.55
CA VAL A 258 4.93 -15.34 -8.81
C VAL A 258 5.30 -16.80 -9.08
N GLU A 259 6.56 -17.20 -8.91
CA GLU A 259 7.00 -18.60 -9.08
C GLU A 259 6.35 -19.55 -8.06
N ALA A 260 6.09 -19.09 -6.83
CA ALA A 260 5.30 -19.83 -5.85
C ALA A 260 3.84 -19.98 -6.31
N THR A 261 3.23 -18.92 -6.85
CA THR A 261 1.84 -18.93 -7.34
C THR A 261 1.65 -19.95 -8.46
N THR A 262 2.57 -20.06 -9.43
CA THR A 262 2.48 -21.07 -10.50
C THR A 262 2.60 -22.52 -10.00
N LYS A 263 3.12 -22.72 -8.79
CA LYS A 263 3.18 -24.02 -8.08
C LYS A 263 1.97 -24.28 -7.19
N GLY A 264 0.92 -23.44 -7.27
CA GLY A 264 -0.33 -23.60 -6.52
C GLY A 264 -0.29 -23.05 -5.09
N VAL A 265 0.68 -22.19 -4.76
CA VAL A 265 0.70 -21.45 -3.48
C VAL A 265 -0.33 -20.32 -3.56
N ILE A 266 -1.12 -20.12 -2.49
CA ILE A 266 -2.07 -19.00 -2.40
C ILE A 266 -1.28 -17.73 -2.08
N THR A 267 -1.33 -16.73 -2.96
CA THR A 267 -0.56 -15.48 -2.83
C THR A 267 -1.46 -14.25 -2.84
N VAL A 268 -1.33 -13.42 -1.79
CA VAL A 268 -2.24 -12.29 -1.54
C VAL A 268 -1.44 -11.02 -1.30
N ILE A 269 -1.48 -10.13 -2.27
CA ILE A 269 -0.86 -8.80 -2.22
C ILE A 269 -1.89 -7.78 -1.74
N GLY A 270 -1.48 -6.83 -0.90
CA GLY A 270 -2.26 -5.62 -0.67
C GLY A 270 -1.47 -4.52 0.03
N GLY A 271 -2.12 -3.36 0.19
CA GLY A 271 -1.44 -2.10 0.47
C GLY A 271 -0.93 -1.44 -0.81
N GLY A 272 -1.15 -0.13 -0.93
CA GLY A 272 -1.04 0.60 -2.20
C GLY A 272 0.31 0.44 -2.91
N ASP A 273 1.42 0.56 -2.18
CA ASP A 273 2.76 0.55 -2.79
C ASP A 273 3.15 -0.85 -3.33
N THR A 274 2.65 -1.93 -2.71
CA THR A 274 2.91 -3.31 -3.20
C THR A 274 2.02 -3.69 -4.37
N ALA A 275 0.79 -3.16 -4.42
CA ALA A 275 -0.03 -3.21 -5.63
C ALA A 275 0.59 -2.40 -6.79
N THR A 276 1.17 -1.22 -6.50
CA THR A 276 1.94 -0.44 -7.47
C THR A 276 3.17 -1.20 -7.96
N ALA A 277 3.89 -1.92 -7.09
CA ALA A 277 4.97 -2.82 -7.50
C ALA A 277 4.46 -3.94 -8.41
N CYS A 278 3.29 -4.53 -8.13
CA CYS A 278 2.69 -5.54 -9.02
C CYS A 278 2.42 -4.97 -10.42
N LYS A 279 1.84 -3.77 -10.51
CA LYS A 279 1.57 -3.09 -11.79
C LYS A 279 2.86 -2.76 -12.54
N ASN A 280 3.83 -2.14 -11.87
CA ASN A 280 5.14 -1.78 -12.45
C ASN A 280 5.90 -2.99 -13.01
N TYR A 281 5.75 -4.17 -12.40
CA TYR A 281 6.37 -5.42 -12.86
C TYR A 281 5.49 -6.27 -13.76
N ASN A 282 4.26 -5.83 -14.07
CA ASN A 282 3.27 -6.57 -14.86
C ASN A 282 3.01 -7.96 -14.25
N THR A 283 2.57 -8.00 -12.99
CA THR A 283 2.38 -9.22 -12.19
C THR A 283 1.04 -9.29 -11.44
N GLU A 284 0.16 -8.30 -11.63
CA GLU A 284 -1.19 -8.27 -11.02
C GLU A 284 -2.05 -9.49 -11.41
N ASP A 285 -1.83 -10.04 -12.60
CA ASP A 285 -2.45 -11.23 -13.18
C ASP A 285 -1.79 -12.56 -12.74
N LYS A 286 -0.64 -12.49 -12.04
CA LYS A 286 0.24 -13.63 -11.73
C LYS A 286 0.30 -14.00 -10.25
N VAL A 287 -0.54 -13.35 -9.43
CA VAL A 287 -0.75 -13.61 -8.00
C VAL A 287 -2.21 -14.02 -7.77
N THR A 288 -2.52 -14.78 -6.71
CA THR A 288 -3.90 -15.25 -6.46
C THR A 288 -4.87 -14.11 -6.15
N HIS A 289 -4.40 -13.04 -5.51
CA HIS A 289 -5.15 -11.80 -5.31
C HIS A 289 -4.22 -10.59 -5.21
N CYS A 290 -4.54 -9.51 -5.92
CA CYS A 290 -3.94 -8.19 -5.73
C CYS A 290 -5.00 -7.20 -5.24
N SER A 291 -4.78 -6.58 -4.07
CA SER A 291 -5.72 -5.65 -3.44
C SER A 291 -5.23 -4.21 -3.53
N THR A 292 -5.87 -3.42 -4.38
CA THR A 292 -5.63 -1.97 -4.57
C THR A 292 -6.32 -1.09 -3.52
N GLY A 293 -6.91 -1.67 -2.48
CA GLY A 293 -7.71 -0.98 -1.44
C GLY A 293 -6.96 0.14 -0.69
N GLY A 294 -5.63 0.09 -0.66
CA GLY A 294 -4.78 1.09 -0.03
C GLY A 294 -4.79 2.49 -0.66
N GLY A 295 -5.57 2.75 -1.73
CA GLY A 295 -5.65 4.06 -2.40
C GLY A 295 -6.09 5.24 -1.52
N ALA A 296 -6.76 4.98 -0.38
CA ALA A 296 -7.06 6.02 0.62
C ALA A 296 -5.78 6.57 1.29
N SER A 297 -4.79 5.71 1.55
CA SER A 297 -3.43 6.11 1.97
C SER A 297 -2.59 6.50 0.76
N GLY A 298 -2.61 7.79 0.41
CA GLY A 298 -1.88 8.33 -0.75
C GLY A 298 -0.35 8.15 -0.67
N GLY A 299 0.28 8.16 -1.86
CA GLY A 299 1.63 7.66 -2.13
C GLY A 299 2.72 7.93 -1.08
N GLN A 300 3.38 6.85 -0.63
CA GLN A 300 4.34 6.89 0.48
C GLN A 300 5.76 7.32 0.09
N GLY A 301 6.05 7.64 -1.18
CA GLY A 301 7.29 8.34 -1.57
C GLY A 301 7.48 9.70 -0.85
N ALA A 302 6.42 10.28 -0.27
CA ALA A 302 6.49 11.42 0.62
C ALA A 302 6.95 11.09 2.07
N ALA A 303 6.83 9.83 2.52
CA ALA A 303 7.03 9.42 3.90
C ALA A 303 8.48 9.48 4.40
N TRP A 304 9.46 9.53 3.48
CA TRP A 304 10.88 9.77 3.76
C TRP A 304 11.17 11.19 4.29
N ARG A 305 10.19 12.12 4.25
CA ARG A 305 10.32 13.49 4.75
C ARG A 305 9.52 13.66 6.06
N ARG A 306 10.18 13.95 7.19
CA ARG A 306 9.53 14.04 8.52
C ARG A 306 8.84 15.40 8.77
N GLY A 307 7.70 15.38 9.45
CA GLY A 307 6.99 16.51 10.10
C GLY A 307 5.90 16.01 11.09
N PRO A 308 5.43 16.77 12.11
CA PRO A 308 4.85 16.16 13.33
C PRO A 308 3.37 16.47 13.72
N GLN A 309 2.64 15.42 14.19
CA GLN A 309 1.55 15.42 15.23
C GLN A 309 0.14 16.06 14.90
N ARG A 310 -1.04 15.74 15.52
CA ARG A 310 -1.54 14.68 16.47
C ARG A 310 -3.12 14.54 16.53
N GLN A 311 -3.62 13.34 16.88
CA GLN A 311 -4.82 12.93 17.73
C GLN A 311 -6.32 13.38 17.54
N GLY A 312 -7.28 12.46 17.87
CA GLY A 312 -8.58 12.76 18.59
C GLY A 312 -9.98 12.39 17.97
N PRO A 313 -10.63 11.21 18.20
CA PRO A 313 -11.88 10.73 17.53
C PRO A 313 -13.23 10.90 18.32
N THR A 314 -14.49 10.48 17.97
CA THR A 314 -15.13 9.46 17.05
C THR A 314 -16.69 9.62 16.91
N LEU A 315 -17.41 9.08 15.87
CA LEU A 315 -18.65 8.19 15.94
C LEU A 315 -19.59 7.98 14.66
N ARG A 316 -20.17 6.75 14.57
CA ARG A 316 -21.44 6.14 14.00
C ARG A 316 -22.27 6.60 12.74
N ARG A 317 -22.09 5.83 11.63
CA ARG A 317 -23.02 5.08 10.67
C ARG A 317 -24.58 5.25 10.73
N PRO A 318 -25.34 5.11 9.59
CA PRO A 318 -25.55 3.84 8.83
C PRO A 318 -25.35 3.92 7.28
N ALA A 319 -25.75 2.88 6.51
CA ALA A 319 -25.13 2.51 5.22
C ALA A 319 -26.09 2.17 4.03
N LEU A 320 -25.52 2.14 2.80
CA LEU A 320 -26.10 1.59 1.56
C LEU A 320 -25.00 0.82 0.76
N THR A 321 -25.38 0.06 -0.30
CA THR A 321 -24.48 -0.93 -0.95
C THR A 321 -24.35 -0.77 -2.47
N LEU A 322 -23.15 -0.91 -3.00
CA LEU A 322 -22.82 -0.87 -4.45
C LEU A 322 -22.34 -2.24 -4.99
N ARG A 323 -22.52 -2.46 -6.29
CA ARG A 323 -21.88 -3.52 -7.11
C ARG A 323 -21.54 -2.94 -8.48
N SER A 324 -20.46 -3.41 -9.10
CA SER A 324 -20.07 -3.07 -10.47
C SER A 324 -19.60 -4.31 -11.24
N ASN A 325 -19.80 -4.30 -12.56
CA ASN A 325 -19.33 -5.31 -13.51
C ASN A 325 -19.19 -4.61 -14.88
N PHE A 326 -17.97 -4.36 -15.36
CA PHE A 326 -17.53 -4.30 -16.78
C PHE A 326 -16.02 -3.91 -16.82
N PRO A 327 -15.24 -4.29 -17.86
CA PRO A 327 -13.78 -4.14 -17.85
C PRO A 327 -13.26 -2.76 -18.37
N LEU A 328 -12.05 -2.39 -17.94
CA LEU A 328 -11.46 -1.04 -18.06
C LEU A 328 -10.41 -0.87 -19.19
N GLU A 329 -10.10 -1.92 -19.95
CA GLU A 329 -8.86 -2.12 -20.72
C GLU A 329 -8.63 -1.21 -21.96
N ARG A 330 -9.44 -0.16 -22.18
CA ARG A 330 -9.36 0.68 -23.41
C ARG A 330 -9.01 2.16 -23.22
N LEU A 331 -8.64 2.60 -22.00
CA LEU A 331 -8.36 4.02 -21.73
C LEU A 331 -6.91 4.38 -21.40
N GLU A 332 -6.05 3.45 -20.94
CA GLU A 332 -4.69 3.81 -20.48
C GLU A 332 -3.74 4.24 -21.61
N GLY A 333 -3.98 3.79 -22.86
CA GLY A 333 -3.01 3.86 -23.97
C GLY A 333 -2.71 5.24 -24.59
N THR A 334 -3.31 6.34 -24.13
CA THR A 334 -3.09 7.69 -24.71
C THR A 334 -2.92 8.82 -23.70
N PHE A 335 -2.86 8.53 -22.39
CA PHE A 335 -2.98 9.59 -21.37
C PHE A 335 -1.67 10.27 -20.93
N PHE A 336 -0.51 9.64 -21.16
CA PHE A 336 0.77 10.04 -20.52
C PHE A 336 1.79 10.76 -21.41
N SER A 337 1.51 11.01 -22.70
CA SER A 337 2.50 11.56 -23.63
C SER A 337 2.61 13.10 -23.66
N SER A 338 1.77 13.81 -22.92
CA SER A 338 1.37 15.19 -23.30
C SER A 338 1.44 16.25 -22.19
N PHE A 339 2.14 16.00 -21.08
CA PHE A 339 2.43 17.03 -20.07
C PHE A 339 3.87 16.96 -19.56
N SER A 340 4.69 17.90 -20.05
CA SER A 340 6.01 18.23 -19.50
C SER A 340 6.04 19.72 -19.17
N PHE A 341 5.98 20.08 -17.89
CA PHE A 341 6.35 21.38 -17.32
C PHE A 341 6.63 21.22 -15.82
#